data_AF-A0A1X1RI40-F1
#
_entry.id   AF-A0A1X1RI40-F1
#
_cell.length_a   1.000
_cell.length_b   1.000
_cell.length_c   1.000
_cell.angle_alpha   90.00
_cell.angle_beta   90.00
_cell.angle_gamma   90.00
#
_symmetry.space_group_name_H-M   'P 1'
#
loop_
_entity.id
_entity.type
_entity.pdbx_description
1 polymer ?
#
loop_
_entity_poly.entity_id
_entity_poly.type
_entity_poly.pdbx_seq_one_letter_code
_entity_poly.pdbx_strand_id
1 'polypeptide(L)'
;MTMSAELDAASLAMLEDTLRKTMSTTSGAELDEALAELGWAEMLSDAPDMAIPLVFRLLGETGAHASILNDVVLETIGGLPGGTPPLPYAGGRWVIWTRTARDDNPTLGGLPLREVPDGETMRLGEARRAVGWWLVGTARAMLELAQRHALDRVQFGKPIASFQAVRHKLAEALVAIEGAEATLGVPAVESPDLTALLAKAAAGKAALTAARHCQQVLGGIGFTDEHDLHVHVKRALVLDGLLGSSRELTRRAGGGLRARGSAPRLVEL
;
A
#
# COMPACT_ATOMS: atom_id res chain seq x y z
N MET A 1 6.75 28.78 -14.14
CA MET A 1 6.39 28.27 -15.47
C MET A 1 6.35 26.76 -15.31
N THR A 2 5.13 26.27 -15.14
CA THR A 2 4.74 25.06 -14.40
C THR A 2 5.09 23.81 -15.20
N MET A 3 5.87 22.87 -14.62
CA MET A 3 6.05 21.51 -15.15
C MET A 3 4.75 20.67 -15.15
N SER A 4 3.62 21.27 -14.74
CA SER A 4 2.26 20.76 -14.95
C SER A 4 1.84 20.70 -16.45
N ALA A 5 2.74 21.03 -17.39
CA ALA A 5 2.54 20.73 -18.80
C ALA A 5 2.70 19.22 -19.02
N GLU A 6 1.59 18.50 -18.85
CA GLU A 6 1.27 17.21 -19.46
C GLU A 6 2.49 16.33 -19.77
N LEU A 7 2.94 15.53 -18.79
CA LEU A 7 3.49 14.23 -19.15
C LEU A 7 2.39 13.54 -19.97
N ASP A 8 2.60 13.42 -21.28
CA ASP A 8 1.67 12.73 -22.14
C ASP A 8 1.53 11.27 -21.67
N ALA A 9 0.43 10.62 -22.04
CA ALA A 9 0.14 9.27 -21.59
C ALA A 9 1.26 8.27 -21.96
N ALA A 10 2.02 8.54 -23.04
CA ALA A 10 3.15 7.72 -23.46
C ALA A 10 4.34 7.87 -22.49
N SER A 11 4.66 9.09 -22.07
CA SER A 11 5.74 9.38 -21.13
C SER A 11 5.45 8.77 -19.75
N LEU A 12 4.19 8.85 -19.29
CA LEU A 12 3.77 8.21 -18.04
C LEU A 12 3.87 6.69 -18.12
N ALA A 13 3.47 6.07 -19.24
CA ALA A 13 3.61 4.64 -19.44
C ALA A 13 5.08 4.19 -19.45
N MET A 14 5.97 4.95 -20.11
CA MET A 14 7.42 4.68 -20.10
C MET A 14 8.02 4.79 -18.69
N LEU A 15 7.58 5.77 -17.91
CA LEU A 15 7.99 5.92 -16.50
C LEU A 15 7.50 4.73 -15.67
N GLU A 16 6.24 4.33 -15.81
CA GLU A 16 5.69 3.16 -15.13
C GLU A 16 6.48 1.88 -15.46
N ASP A 17 6.75 1.63 -16.74
CA ASP A 17 7.53 0.45 -17.18
C ASP A 17 8.95 0.47 -16.61
N THR A 18 9.59 1.64 -16.58
CA THR A 18 10.93 1.82 -16.01
C THR A 18 10.92 1.52 -14.51
N LEU A 19 9.99 2.13 -13.76
CA LEU A 19 9.84 1.91 -12.32
C LEU A 19 9.52 0.44 -12.02
N ARG A 20 8.59 -0.17 -12.75
CA ARG A 20 8.22 -1.58 -12.61
C ARG A 20 9.42 -2.50 -12.82
N LYS A 21 10.21 -2.25 -13.86
CA LYS A 21 11.42 -3.02 -14.15
C LYS A 21 12.44 -2.89 -13.02
N THR A 22 12.71 -1.68 -12.55
CA THR A 22 13.63 -1.41 -11.43
C THR A 22 13.18 -2.11 -10.14
N MET A 23 11.90 -1.97 -9.77
CA MET A 23 11.33 -2.59 -8.56
C MET A 23 11.21 -4.11 -8.64
N SER A 24 11.22 -4.69 -9.84
CA SER A 24 11.25 -6.15 -10.00
C SER A 24 12.63 -6.76 -9.71
N THR A 25 13.68 -5.94 -9.71
CA THR A 25 15.08 -6.40 -9.53
C THR A 25 15.77 -5.83 -8.30
N THR A 26 15.27 -4.74 -7.72
CA THR A 26 15.90 -4.03 -6.59
C THR A 26 14.90 -3.76 -5.48
N SER A 27 15.39 -3.73 -4.23
CA SER A 27 14.58 -3.42 -3.03
C SER A 27 15.47 -2.87 -1.92
N GLY A 28 14.88 -2.21 -0.93
CA GLY A 28 15.60 -1.60 0.19
C GLY A 28 16.43 -0.40 -0.25
N ALA A 29 17.64 -0.29 0.30
CA ALA A 29 18.53 0.86 0.07
C ALA A 29 18.91 1.02 -1.42
N GLU A 30 19.09 -0.08 -2.15
CA GLU A 30 19.36 -0.03 -3.60
C GLU A 30 18.19 0.59 -4.38
N LEU A 31 16.95 0.29 -3.96
CA LEU A 31 15.77 0.90 -4.58
C LEU A 31 15.59 2.36 -4.13
N ASP A 32 15.96 2.71 -2.89
CA ASP A 32 16.01 4.11 -2.44
C ASP A 32 16.95 4.95 -3.33
N GLU A 33 18.14 4.42 -3.64
CA GLU A 33 19.11 5.06 -4.55
C GLU A 33 18.56 5.16 -5.98
N ALA A 34 18.03 4.07 -6.53
CA ALA A 34 17.47 4.07 -7.89
C ALA A 34 16.29 5.03 -8.05
N LEU A 35 15.42 5.15 -7.03
CA LEU A 35 14.32 6.12 -7.05
C LEU A 35 14.81 7.57 -6.94
N ALA A 36 15.89 7.81 -6.20
CA ALA A 36 16.52 9.13 -6.16
C ALA A 36 17.09 9.52 -7.54
N GLU A 37 17.74 8.59 -8.24
CA GLU A 37 18.23 8.82 -9.62
C GLU A 37 17.10 9.06 -10.63
N LEU A 38 15.94 8.43 -10.42
CA LEU A 38 14.73 8.62 -11.23
C LEU A 38 13.95 9.91 -10.89
N GLY A 39 14.48 10.76 -9.99
CA GLY A 39 13.88 12.04 -9.65
C GLY A 39 12.69 11.95 -8.69
N TRP A 40 12.71 11.01 -7.74
CA TRP A 40 11.64 10.85 -6.76
C TRP A 40 11.32 12.14 -5.99
N ALA A 41 12.33 12.91 -5.59
CA ALA A 41 12.14 14.13 -4.84
C ALA A 41 11.38 15.19 -5.65
N GLU A 42 11.76 15.39 -6.91
CA GLU A 42 11.09 16.29 -7.85
C GLU A 42 9.67 15.82 -8.14
N MET A 43 9.46 14.53 -8.40
CA MET A 43 8.12 13.97 -8.63
C MET A 43 7.20 14.15 -7.41
N LEU A 44 7.70 13.92 -6.21
CA LEU A 44 6.94 14.08 -4.97
C LEU A 44 6.56 15.54 -4.71
N SER A 45 7.48 16.48 -4.96
CA SER A 45 7.25 17.92 -4.81
C SER A 45 6.28 18.46 -5.88
N ASP A 46 6.53 18.14 -7.14
CA ASP A 46 5.88 18.82 -8.27
C ASP A 46 4.55 18.17 -8.67
N ALA A 47 4.39 16.86 -8.44
CA ALA A 47 3.21 16.10 -8.85
C ALA A 47 2.87 14.93 -7.90
N PRO A 48 2.64 15.20 -6.59
CA PRO A 48 2.39 14.16 -5.58
C PRO A 48 1.17 13.28 -5.90
N ASP A 49 0.10 13.86 -6.46
CA ASP A 49 -1.12 13.14 -6.85
C ASP A 49 -0.90 12.12 -7.98
N MET A 50 0.21 12.22 -8.72
CA MET A 50 0.62 11.24 -9.74
C MET A 50 1.71 10.30 -9.21
N ALA A 51 2.72 10.86 -8.54
CA ALA A 51 3.87 10.12 -8.03
C ALA A 51 3.49 9.10 -6.94
N ILE A 52 2.66 9.51 -5.97
CA ILE A 52 2.27 8.65 -4.84
C ILE A 52 1.48 7.42 -5.33
N PRO A 53 0.39 7.55 -6.11
CA PRO A 53 -0.32 6.39 -6.61
C PRO A 53 0.55 5.46 -7.44
N LEU A 54 1.35 6.01 -8.35
CA LEU A 54 2.19 5.21 -9.25
C LEU A 54 3.22 4.39 -8.47
N VAL A 55 4.07 5.06 -7.69
CA VAL A 55 5.23 4.44 -7.04
C VAL A 55 4.76 3.46 -5.95
N PHE A 56 3.82 3.87 -5.09
CA PHE A 56 3.38 2.99 -3.99
C PHE A 56 2.55 1.80 -4.48
N ARG A 57 1.74 1.94 -5.53
CA ARG A 57 1.06 0.79 -6.15
C ARG A 57 2.08 -0.22 -6.69
N LEU A 58 3.11 0.25 -7.40
CA LEU A 58 4.17 -0.59 -7.94
C LEU A 58 4.98 -1.31 -6.85
N LEU A 59 5.27 -0.65 -5.72
CA LEU A 59 5.90 -1.31 -4.55
C LEU A 59 5.05 -2.50 -4.06
N GLY A 60 3.72 -2.36 -4.09
CA GLY A 60 2.81 -3.44 -3.70
C GLY A 60 2.77 -4.58 -4.70
N GLU A 61 2.64 -4.25 -5.99
CA GLU A 61 2.54 -5.21 -7.09
C GLU A 61 3.81 -6.06 -7.23
N THR A 62 4.98 -5.43 -7.07
CA THR A 62 6.29 -6.12 -7.19
C THR A 62 6.74 -6.79 -5.89
N GLY A 63 6.16 -6.42 -4.75
CA GLY A 63 6.60 -6.87 -3.43
C GLY A 63 7.88 -6.19 -2.91
N ALA A 64 8.47 -5.28 -3.70
CA ALA A 64 9.62 -4.47 -3.30
C ALA A 64 9.27 -3.51 -2.15
N HIS A 65 10.30 -2.94 -1.52
CA HIS A 65 10.13 -1.90 -0.52
C HIS A 65 11.21 -0.83 -0.65
N ALA A 66 10.86 0.40 -0.30
CA ALA A 66 11.78 1.53 -0.20
C ALA A 66 11.37 2.40 1.00
N SER A 67 12.30 3.14 1.57
CA SER A 67 12.09 4.03 2.72
C SER A 67 11.35 5.33 2.37
N ILE A 68 10.96 5.52 1.11
CA ILE A 68 10.31 6.72 0.56
C ILE A 68 9.01 7.15 1.25
N LEU A 69 8.38 6.30 2.07
CA LEU A 69 7.29 6.73 2.95
C LEU A 69 7.76 7.82 3.94
N ASN A 70 9.03 7.76 4.37
CA ASN A 70 9.64 8.81 5.16
C ASN A 70 9.59 10.14 4.43
N ASP A 71 9.87 10.16 3.12
CA ASP A 71 9.86 11.39 2.32
C ASP A 71 8.46 11.99 2.22
N VAL A 72 7.42 11.16 1.99
CA VAL A 72 6.01 11.61 2.00
C VAL A 72 5.63 12.27 3.33
N VAL A 73 6.10 11.69 4.45
CA VAL A 73 5.84 12.24 5.78
C VAL A 73 6.62 13.54 6.00
N LEU A 74 7.90 13.57 5.64
CA LEU A 74 8.77 14.74 5.78
C LEU A 74 8.24 15.93 4.98
N GLU A 75 7.79 15.71 3.74
CA GLU A 75 7.17 16.73 2.90
C GLU A 75 5.94 17.33 3.59
N THR A 76 5.11 16.48 4.21
CA THR A 76 3.88 16.91 4.90
C THR A 76 4.16 17.76 6.15
N ILE A 77 5.29 17.52 6.84
CA ILE A 77 5.65 18.20 8.09
C ILE A 77 6.71 19.28 7.92
N GLY A 78 7.21 19.53 6.69
CA GLY A 78 8.33 20.44 6.43
C GLY A 78 9.65 19.95 7.04
N GLY A 79 9.85 18.63 7.11
CA GLY A 79 11.05 18.00 7.63
C GLY A 79 12.23 18.04 6.67
N LEU A 80 13.44 17.76 7.17
CA LEU A 80 14.64 17.70 6.34
C LEU A 80 14.64 16.44 5.45
N PRO A 81 14.96 16.55 4.15
CA PRO A 81 15.13 15.40 3.26
C PRO A 81 16.11 14.37 3.83
N GLY A 82 15.83 13.09 3.61
CA GLY A 82 16.68 12.00 4.12
C GLY A 82 16.42 11.62 5.59
N GLY A 83 15.57 12.36 6.31
CA GLY A 83 15.19 12.03 7.69
C GLY A 83 14.47 10.68 7.84
N THR A 84 14.36 10.23 9.10
CA THR A 84 13.65 8.99 9.49
C THR A 84 12.62 9.30 10.60
N PRO A 85 11.49 9.96 10.27
CA PRO A 85 10.52 10.38 11.27
C PRO A 85 9.88 9.17 11.99
N PRO A 86 9.56 9.27 13.29
CA PRO A 86 8.72 8.28 13.96
C PRO A 86 7.33 8.19 13.33
N LEU A 87 6.93 7.00 12.94
CA LEU A 87 5.65 6.68 12.31
C LEU A 87 4.74 5.97 13.32
N PRO A 88 3.47 6.38 13.46
CA PRO A 88 2.55 5.65 14.32
C PRO A 88 2.25 4.27 13.74
N TYR A 89 2.15 3.29 14.62
CA TYR A 89 1.81 1.90 14.32
C TYR A 89 0.62 1.46 15.18
N ALA A 90 -0.15 0.49 14.68
CA ALA A 90 -1.32 -0.03 15.38
C ALA A 90 -0.98 -0.51 16.80
N GLY A 91 -1.95 -0.38 17.71
CA GLY A 91 -1.77 -0.69 19.13
C GLY A 91 -1.08 0.43 19.93
N GLY A 92 -1.04 1.66 19.41
CA GLY A 92 -0.45 2.81 20.10
C GLY A 92 1.09 2.80 20.13
N ARG A 93 1.70 2.05 19.23
CA ARG A 93 3.16 1.92 19.10
C ARG A 93 3.70 2.94 18.11
N TRP A 94 5.02 3.11 18.13
CA TRP A 94 5.74 3.95 17.17
C TRP A 94 6.88 3.16 16.55
N VAL A 95 7.14 3.38 15.27
CA VAL A 95 8.22 2.73 14.52
C VAL A 95 8.98 3.76 13.70
N ILE A 96 10.27 3.53 13.46
CA ILE A 96 11.03 4.26 12.44
C ILE A 96 11.38 3.31 11.30
N TRP A 97 11.49 3.86 10.09
CA TRP A 97 12.01 3.16 8.93
C TRP A 97 13.45 3.60 8.67
N THR A 98 14.41 2.71 8.92
CA THR A 98 15.83 3.01 8.68
C THR A 98 16.17 2.89 7.20
N ARG A 99 16.81 3.92 6.61
CA ARG A 99 17.24 3.91 5.20
C ARG A 99 18.41 2.97 4.93
N THR A 100 19.33 2.88 5.89
CA THR A 100 20.45 1.95 5.85
C THR A 100 20.10 0.72 6.67
N ALA A 101 19.96 -0.42 6.00
CA ALA A 101 19.83 -1.70 6.69
C ALA A 101 21.19 -2.05 7.31
N ARG A 102 21.21 -2.38 8.61
CA ARG A 102 22.25 -3.23 9.19
C ARG A 102 21.65 -4.63 9.31
N ASP A 103 22.41 -5.67 8.98
CA ASP A 103 21.95 -7.06 8.88
C ASP A 103 21.33 -7.63 10.18
N ASP A 104 21.52 -6.95 11.32
CA ASP A 104 21.04 -7.35 12.65
C ASP A 104 19.72 -6.68 13.07
N ASN A 105 19.11 -5.83 12.23
CA ASN A 105 17.96 -5.03 12.63
C ASN A 105 16.65 -5.85 12.54
N PRO A 106 15.77 -5.81 13.56
CA PRO A 106 14.50 -6.52 13.52
C PRO A 106 13.64 -5.99 12.37
N THR A 107 13.12 -6.91 11.55
CA THR A 107 12.16 -6.59 10.51
C THR A 107 10.74 -6.88 10.98
N LEU A 108 9.81 -5.99 10.66
CA LEU A 108 8.39 -6.24 10.85
C LEU A 108 7.84 -6.69 9.50
N GLY A 109 7.57 -7.99 9.37
CA GLY A 109 7.08 -8.64 8.13
C GLY A 109 7.88 -8.28 6.87
N GLY A 110 9.22 -8.30 6.97
CA GLY A 110 10.11 -8.01 5.84
C GLY A 110 10.29 -6.52 5.54
N LEU A 111 9.86 -5.62 6.42
CA LEU A 111 10.19 -4.20 6.38
C LEU A 111 11.22 -3.86 7.46
N PRO A 112 12.22 -3.00 7.18
CA PRO A 112 13.21 -2.55 8.18
C PRO A 112 12.60 -1.49 9.11
N LEU A 113 11.56 -1.89 9.83
CA LEU A 113 10.83 -1.08 10.79
C LEU A 113 11.25 -1.45 12.22
N ARG A 114 11.75 -0.46 12.95
CA ARG A 114 12.17 -0.62 14.34
C ARG A 114 11.25 0.14 15.27
N GLU A 115 10.80 -0.50 16.34
CA GLU A 115 10.03 0.16 17.39
C GLU A 115 10.84 1.24 18.11
N VAL A 116 10.18 2.36 18.39
CA VAL A 116 10.71 3.48 19.17
C VAL A 116 9.72 3.83 20.29
N PRO A 117 10.19 4.42 21.42
CA PRO A 117 9.33 4.69 22.58
C PRO A 117 8.15 5.60 22.27
N ASP A 118 8.37 6.65 21.47
CA ASP A 118 7.39 7.68 21.17
C ASP A 118 7.67 8.37 19.82
N GLY A 119 6.79 9.31 19.46
CA GLY A 119 6.87 10.15 18.28
C GLY A 119 5.96 11.37 18.40
N GLU A 120 6.08 12.29 17.45
CA GLU A 120 5.32 13.54 17.45
C GLU A 120 3.98 13.41 16.71
N THR A 121 2.98 14.17 17.13
CA THR A 121 1.69 14.21 16.41
C THR A 121 1.87 14.97 15.10
N MET A 122 1.54 14.32 13.98
CA MET A 122 1.70 14.86 12.64
C MET A 122 0.46 14.66 11.77
N ARG A 123 0.34 15.46 10.70
CA ARG A 123 -0.63 15.23 9.63
C ARG A 123 -0.18 14.03 8.81
N LEU A 124 -1.11 13.13 8.51
CA LEU A 124 -0.81 11.82 7.90
C LEU A 124 -1.67 11.55 6.66
N GLY A 125 -2.30 12.58 6.08
CA GLY A 125 -3.21 12.42 4.94
C GLY A 125 -2.54 11.71 3.77
N GLU A 126 -1.51 12.34 3.21
CA GLU A 126 -0.76 11.79 2.06
C GLU A 126 -0.05 10.49 2.40
N ALA A 127 0.58 10.39 3.57
CA ALA A 127 1.23 9.16 4.01
C ALA A 127 0.25 7.98 4.13
N ARG A 128 -0.99 8.21 4.57
CA ARG A 128 -2.04 7.19 4.60
C ARG A 128 -2.51 6.80 3.20
N ARG A 129 -2.62 7.75 2.26
CA ARG A 129 -2.94 7.46 0.85
C ARG A 129 -1.83 6.64 0.22
N ALA A 130 -0.56 6.99 0.45
CA ALA A 130 0.61 6.23 0.01
C ALA A 130 0.59 4.77 0.51
N VAL A 131 0.40 4.55 1.82
CA VAL A 131 0.24 3.20 2.37
C VAL A 131 -1.00 2.48 1.80
N GLY A 132 -2.08 3.23 1.52
CA GLY A 132 -3.27 2.70 0.87
C GLY A 132 -3.00 2.15 -0.54
N TRP A 133 -2.31 2.91 -1.39
CA TRP A 133 -1.88 2.45 -2.72
C TRP A 133 -0.96 1.24 -2.64
N TRP A 134 -0.06 1.21 -1.66
CA TRP A 134 0.79 0.04 -1.41
C TRP A 134 -0.02 -1.19 -1.03
N LEU A 135 -1.00 -1.05 -0.15
CA LEU A 135 -1.91 -2.13 0.24
C LEU A 135 -2.72 -2.65 -0.97
N VAL A 136 -3.21 -1.76 -1.83
CA VAL A 136 -3.93 -2.13 -3.06
C VAL A 136 -3.02 -2.91 -4.02
N GLY A 137 -1.81 -2.42 -4.29
CA GLY A 137 -0.85 -3.15 -5.13
C GLY A 137 -0.50 -4.53 -4.57
N THR A 138 -0.29 -4.61 -3.25
CA THR A 138 -0.04 -5.87 -2.55
C THR A 138 -1.22 -6.84 -2.69
N ALA A 139 -2.45 -6.33 -2.61
CA ALA A 139 -3.66 -7.11 -2.80
C ALA A 139 -3.82 -7.61 -4.25
N ARG A 140 -3.47 -6.79 -5.24
CA ARG A 140 -3.47 -7.17 -6.66
C ARG A 140 -2.47 -8.29 -6.94
N ALA A 141 -1.25 -8.21 -6.38
CA ALA A 141 -0.25 -9.28 -6.50
C ALA A 141 -0.76 -10.61 -5.91
N MET A 142 -1.38 -10.59 -4.73
CA MET A 142 -1.98 -11.80 -4.14
C MET A 142 -3.09 -12.40 -5.02
N LEU A 143 -3.95 -11.53 -5.59
CA LEU A 143 -5.01 -11.96 -6.50
C LEU A 143 -4.45 -12.60 -7.77
N GLU A 144 -3.42 -12.00 -8.36
CA GLU A 144 -2.77 -12.52 -9.57
C GLU A 144 -2.13 -13.89 -9.32
N LEU A 145 -1.38 -14.04 -8.22
CA LEU A 145 -0.78 -15.32 -7.82
C LEU A 145 -1.85 -16.41 -7.63
N ALA A 146 -2.95 -16.08 -6.95
CA ALA A 146 -4.05 -17.03 -6.74
C ALA A 146 -4.82 -17.35 -8.02
N GLN A 147 -5.00 -16.38 -8.91
CA GLN A 147 -5.62 -16.58 -10.21
C GLN A 147 -4.79 -17.53 -11.07
N ARG A 148 -3.47 -17.30 -11.17
CA ARG A 148 -2.54 -18.19 -11.89
C ARG A 148 -2.61 -19.60 -11.34
N HIS A 149 -2.49 -19.76 -10.03
CA HIS A 149 -2.63 -21.07 -9.37
C HIS A 149 -3.96 -21.74 -9.71
N ALA A 150 -5.07 -20.99 -9.70
CA ALA A 150 -6.39 -21.54 -9.97
C ALA A 150 -6.59 -22.01 -11.41
N LEU A 151 -5.93 -21.36 -12.37
CA LEU A 151 -5.96 -21.73 -13.78
C LEU A 151 -5.09 -22.96 -14.06
N ASP A 152 -3.92 -23.04 -13.44
CA ASP A 152 -2.94 -24.11 -13.69
C ASP A 152 -3.28 -25.41 -12.94
N ARG A 153 -3.83 -25.29 -11.73
CA ARG A 153 -4.09 -26.46 -10.86
C ARG A 153 -5.31 -27.24 -11.35
N VAL A 154 -5.09 -28.50 -11.74
CA VAL A 154 -6.15 -29.44 -12.12
C VAL A 154 -6.54 -30.35 -10.94
N GLN A 155 -7.81 -30.37 -10.59
CA GLN A 155 -8.40 -31.33 -9.63
C GLN A 155 -9.79 -31.76 -10.11
N PHE A 156 -10.16 -33.01 -9.81
CA PHE A 156 -11.42 -33.60 -10.28
C PHE A 156 -11.59 -33.49 -11.82
N GLY A 157 -10.49 -33.68 -12.56
CA GLY A 157 -10.48 -33.72 -14.01
C GLY A 157 -10.55 -32.36 -14.72
N LYS A 158 -10.46 -31.22 -14.02
CA LYS A 158 -10.51 -29.87 -14.63
C LYS A 158 -9.77 -28.81 -13.79
N PRO A 159 -9.42 -27.64 -14.36
CA PRO A 159 -8.85 -26.54 -13.59
C PRO A 159 -9.73 -26.14 -12.41
N ILE A 160 -9.12 -25.80 -11.26
CA ILE A 160 -9.88 -25.42 -10.07
C ILE A 160 -10.64 -24.09 -10.25
N ALA A 161 -10.21 -23.22 -11.16
CA ALA A 161 -10.94 -22.03 -11.59
C ALA A 161 -12.37 -22.33 -12.11
N SER A 162 -12.64 -23.57 -12.52
CA SER A 162 -13.97 -24.01 -12.96
C SER A 162 -14.97 -24.21 -11.80
N PHE A 163 -14.53 -24.25 -10.55
CA PHE A 163 -15.42 -24.39 -9.38
C PHE A 163 -15.95 -23.03 -8.91
N GLN A 164 -17.26 -22.96 -8.65
CA GLN A 164 -17.92 -21.74 -8.16
C GLN A 164 -17.29 -21.22 -6.87
N ALA A 165 -16.93 -22.10 -5.93
CA ALA A 165 -16.33 -21.71 -4.66
C ALA A 165 -14.97 -20.99 -4.82
N VAL A 166 -14.18 -21.35 -5.85
CA VAL A 166 -12.92 -20.66 -6.17
C VAL A 166 -13.21 -19.31 -6.82
N ARG A 167 -14.09 -19.28 -7.82
CA ARG A 167 -14.47 -18.02 -8.51
C ARG A 167 -15.04 -16.98 -7.56
N HIS A 168 -15.92 -17.37 -6.64
CA HIS A 168 -16.52 -16.44 -5.67
C HIS A 168 -15.42 -15.79 -4.80
N LYS A 169 -14.44 -16.56 -4.32
CA LYS A 169 -13.33 -16.02 -3.51
C LYS A 169 -12.50 -15.00 -4.28
N LEU A 170 -12.15 -15.30 -5.53
CA LEU A 170 -11.37 -14.39 -6.38
C LEU A 170 -12.18 -13.15 -6.76
N ALA A 171 -13.48 -13.30 -7.02
CA ALA A 171 -14.38 -12.18 -7.29
C ALA A 171 -14.58 -11.28 -6.06
N GLU A 172 -14.76 -11.85 -4.87
CA GLU A 172 -14.86 -11.09 -3.61
C GLU A 172 -13.58 -10.30 -3.31
N ALA A 173 -12.41 -10.92 -3.55
CA ALA A 173 -11.12 -10.24 -3.43
C ALA A 173 -11.02 -9.07 -4.43
N LEU A 174 -11.36 -9.29 -5.71
CA LEU A 174 -11.34 -8.25 -6.73
C LEU A 174 -12.28 -7.09 -6.38
N VAL A 175 -13.54 -7.37 -6.00
CA VAL A 175 -14.51 -6.33 -5.60
C VAL A 175 -13.99 -5.51 -4.42
N ALA A 176 -13.36 -6.14 -3.43
CA ALA A 176 -12.79 -5.44 -2.30
C ALA A 176 -11.62 -4.52 -2.73
N ILE A 177 -10.77 -4.99 -3.66
CA ILE A 177 -9.64 -4.21 -4.20
C ILE A 177 -10.15 -3.01 -4.99
N GLU A 178 -11.04 -3.21 -5.97
CA GLU A 178 -11.60 -2.14 -6.81
C GLU A 178 -12.33 -1.09 -5.94
N GLY A 179 -13.08 -1.55 -4.93
CA GLY A 179 -13.76 -0.65 -3.99
C GLY A 179 -12.77 0.18 -3.16
N ALA A 180 -11.66 -0.40 -2.71
CA ALA A 180 -10.63 0.35 -1.98
C ALA A 180 -9.87 1.33 -2.88
N GLU A 181 -9.52 0.93 -4.10
CA GLU A 181 -8.86 1.79 -5.07
C GLU A 181 -9.72 3.01 -5.43
N ALA A 182 -11.02 2.80 -5.63
CA ALA A 182 -11.97 3.89 -5.85
C ALA A 182 -11.93 4.92 -4.70
N THR A 183 -11.81 4.47 -3.43
CA THR A 183 -11.71 5.41 -2.29
C THR A 183 -10.39 6.19 -2.26
N LEU A 184 -9.30 5.63 -2.80
CA LEU A 184 -8.01 6.31 -2.88
C LEU A 184 -8.00 7.39 -3.96
N GLY A 185 -8.76 7.19 -5.04
CA GLY A 185 -8.95 8.16 -6.13
C GLY A 185 -9.84 9.36 -5.77
N VAL A 186 -10.51 9.35 -4.61
CA VAL A 186 -11.37 10.46 -4.18
C VAL A 186 -10.54 11.71 -3.83
N PRO A 187 -10.82 12.87 -4.43
CA PRO A 187 -10.16 14.13 -4.08
C PRO A 187 -10.41 14.52 -2.62
N ALA A 188 -9.36 14.96 -1.94
CA ALA A 188 -9.38 15.27 -0.51
C ALA A 188 -9.81 16.73 -0.20
N VAL A 189 -10.81 17.27 -0.92
CA VAL A 189 -11.11 18.72 -0.91
C VAL A 189 -11.86 19.18 0.35
N GLU A 190 -13.00 18.59 0.68
CA GLU A 190 -13.85 19.08 1.78
C GLU A 190 -13.46 18.55 3.17
N SER A 191 -12.91 17.34 3.24
CA SER A 191 -12.61 16.65 4.50
C SER A 191 -11.37 15.75 4.35
N PRO A 192 -10.19 16.33 4.07
CA PRO A 192 -8.99 15.59 3.69
C PRO A 192 -8.60 14.51 4.70
N ASP A 193 -8.65 14.82 5.99
CA ASP A 193 -8.32 13.87 7.05
C ASP A 193 -9.28 12.68 7.07
N LEU A 194 -10.59 12.93 6.91
CA LEU A 194 -11.58 11.86 6.90
C LEU A 194 -11.46 11.00 5.64
N THR A 195 -11.25 11.62 4.47
CA THR A 195 -11.03 10.92 3.19
C THR A 195 -9.82 10.00 3.30
N ALA A 196 -8.67 10.49 3.76
CA ALA A 196 -7.46 9.69 3.92
C ALA A 196 -7.61 8.57 4.96
N LEU A 197 -8.32 8.82 6.08
CA LEU A 197 -8.63 7.80 7.08
C LEU A 197 -9.45 6.65 6.49
N LEU A 198 -10.53 6.98 5.77
CA LEU A 198 -11.43 5.99 5.18
C LEU A 198 -10.77 5.24 4.03
N ALA A 199 -10.01 5.93 3.17
CA ALA A 199 -9.30 5.30 2.06
C ALA A 199 -8.26 4.29 2.54
N LYS A 200 -7.43 4.66 3.53
CA LYS A 200 -6.47 3.72 4.11
C LYS A 200 -7.15 2.56 4.84
N ALA A 201 -8.28 2.81 5.52
CA ALA A 201 -9.04 1.75 6.17
C ALA A 201 -9.65 0.76 5.16
N ALA A 202 -10.17 1.26 4.03
CA ALA A 202 -10.69 0.44 2.94
C ALA A 202 -9.58 -0.41 2.31
N ALA A 203 -8.42 0.19 2.00
CA ALA A 203 -7.25 -0.51 1.46
C ALA A 203 -6.74 -1.62 2.38
N GLY A 204 -6.62 -1.35 3.69
CA GLY A 204 -6.24 -2.37 4.67
C GLY A 204 -7.23 -3.53 4.73
N LYS A 205 -8.54 -3.22 4.76
CA LYS A 205 -9.59 -4.26 4.73
C LYS A 205 -9.55 -5.08 3.44
N ALA A 206 -9.32 -4.44 2.30
CA ALA A 206 -9.22 -5.10 1.00
C ALA A 206 -8.00 -6.04 0.95
N ALA A 207 -6.82 -5.57 1.36
CA ALA A 207 -5.61 -6.39 1.40
C ALA A 207 -5.75 -7.60 2.34
N LEU A 208 -6.34 -7.43 3.53
CA LEU A 208 -6.61 -8.54 4.44
C LEU A 208 -7.65 -9.53 3.89
N THR A 209 -8.60 -9.04 3.09
CA THR A 209 -9.60 -9.88 2.40
C THR A 209 -8.96 -10.67 1.28
N ALA A 210 -8.17 -10.02 0.42
CA ALA A 210 -7.37 -10.68 -0.60
C ALA A 210 -6.45 -11.73 0.01
N ALA A 211 -5.71 -11.43 1.08
CA ALA A 211 -4.85 -12.38 1.79
C ALA A 211 -5.61 -13.66 2.18
N ARG A 212 -6.76 -13.54 2.86
CA ARG A 212 -7.56 -14.70 3.28
C ARG A 212 -8.08 -15.52 2.09
N HIS A 213 -8.65 -14.86 1.09
CA HIS A 213 -9.26 -15.56 -0.05
C HIS A 213 -8.22 -16.21 -0.94
N CYS A 214 -7.14 -15.49 -1.27
CA CYS A 214 -6.06 -15.98 -2.11
C CYS A 214 -5.34 -17.15 -1.44
N GLN A 215 -4.99 -17.03 -0.16
CA GLN A 215 -4.38 -18.13 0.60
C GLN A 215 -5.23 -19.39 0.62
N GLN A 216 -6.56 -19.24 0.75
CA GLN A 216 -7.47 -20.39 0.68
C GLN A 216 -7.53 -21.02 -0.72
N VAL A 217 -7.42 -20.22 -1.80
CA VAL A 217 -7.40 -20.71 -3.18
C VAL A 217 -6.12 -21.50 -3.48
N LEU A 218 -4.97 -21.05 -2.98
CA LEU A 218 -3.70 -21.78 -3.09
C LEU A 218 -3.70 -23.08 -2.27
N GLY A 219 -4.54 -23.18 -1.22
CA GLY A 219 -4.57 -24.34 -0.35
C GLY A 219 -3.23 -24.52 0.38
N GLY A 220 -2.75 -25.76 0.52
CA GLY A 220 -1.56 -26.08 1.30
C GLY A 220 -0.31 -25.28 0.92
N ILE A 221 -0.03 -25.09 -0.38
CA ILE A 221 1.17 -24.38 -0.83
C ILE A 221 1.16 -22.89 -0.42
N GLY A 222 -0.03 -22.30 -0.26
CA GLY A 222 -0.19 -20.92 0.22
C GLY A 222 0.17 -20.72 1.70
N PHE A 223 0.44 -21.80 2.45
CA PHE A 223 0.92 -21.76 3.84
C PHE A 223 2.42 -22.04 3.96
N THR A 224 3.12 -22.23 2.85
CA THR A 224 4.55 -22.57 2.82
C THR A 224 5.38 -21.39 2.32
N ASP A 225 6.66 -21.37 2.69
CA ASP A 225 7.60 -20.39 2.12
C ASP A 225 8.03 -20.75 0.67
N GLU A 226 7.56 -21.89 0.11
CA GLU A 226 7.82 -22.32 -1.28
C GLU A 226 7.05 -21.50 -2.34
N HIS A 227 6.08 -20.69 -1.91
CA HIS A 227 5.29 -19.84 -2.79
C HIS A 227 5.30 -18.39 -2.32
N ASP A 228 5.48 -17.46 -3.26
CA ASP A 228 5.64 -16.02 -3.00
C ASP A 228 4.44 -15.34 -2.33
N LEU A 229 3.29 -16.02 -2.20
CA LEU A 229 2.09 -15.44 -1.58
C LEU A 229 2.40 -14.97 -0.16
N HIS A 230 3.19 -15.73 0.59
CA HIS A 230 3.50 -15.44 1.98
C HIS A 230 4.20 -14.08 2.14
N VAL A 231 4.99 -13.64 1.15
CA VAL A 231 5.67 -12.33 1.16
C VAL A 231 4.64 -11.21 1.18
N HIS A 232 3.66 -11.27 0.27
CA HIS A 232 2.59 -10.27 0.19
C HIS A 232 1.63 -10.33 1.39
N VAL A 233 1.34 -11.53 1.92
CA VAL A 233 0.52 -11.67 3.14
C VAL A 233 1.22 -11.05 4.35
N LYS A 234 2.51 -11.34 4.57
CA LYS A 234 3.32 -10.72 5.63
C LYS A 234 3.35 -9.19 5.45
N ARG A 235 3.58 -8.70 4.23
CA ARG A 235 3.57 -7.27 3.90
C ARG A 235 2.22 -6.60 4.22
N ALA A 236 1.11 -7.20 3.79
CA ALA A 236 -0.23 -6.66 4.01
C ALA A 236 -0.56 -6.50 5.50
N LEU A 237 -0.15 -7.45 6.35
CA LEU A 237 -0.36 -7.38 7.81
C LEU A 237 0.40 -6.20 8.43
N VAL A 238 1.62 -5.93 7.97
CA VAL A 238 2.45 -4.83 8.49
C VAL A 238 1.92 -3.48 8.01
N LEU A 239 1.61 -3.37 6.72
CA LEU A 239 1.07 -2.14 6.14
C LEU A 239 -0.32 -1.80 6.68
N ASP A 240 -1.16 -2.80 7.01
CA ASP A 240 -2.40 -2.54 7.74
C ASP A 240 -2.07 -1.87 9.08
N GLY A 241 -1.08 -2.35 9.84
CA GLY A 241 -0.69 -1.72 11.11
C GLY A 241 -0.08 -0.31 10.98
N LEU A 242 0.67 -0.05 9.92
CA LEU A 242 1.40 1.20 9.71
C LEU A 242 0.45 2.40 9.48
N LEU A 243 0.67 3.50 10.20
CA LEU A 243 -0.20 4.69 10.23
C LEU A 243 -1.65 4.45 10.73
N GLY A 244 -1.82 3.36 11.50
CA GLY A 244 -3.07 2.93 12.15
C GLY A 244 -3.84 1.87 11.36
N SER A 245 -4.29 0.80 12.04
CA SER A 245 -5.00 -0.33 11.41
C SER A 245 -6.32 0.05 10.77
N SER A 246 -6.75 -0.71 9.76
CA SER A 246 -8.09 -0.56 9.17
C SER A 246 -9.20 -0.53 10.24
N ARG A 247 -9.06 -1.34 11.29
CA ARG A 247 -9.98 -1.36 12.44
C ARG A 247 -9.92 -0.07 13.27
N GLU A 248 -8.72 0.40 13.61
CA GLU A 248 -8.53 1.64 14.38
C GLU A 248 -9.00 2.87 13.62
N LEU A 249 -8.67 2.95 12.32
CA LEU A 249 -9.06 4.08 11.47
C LEU A 249 -10.57 4.10 11.24
N THR A 250 -11.21 2.95 11.01
CA THR A 250 -12.69 2.86 10.92
C THR A 250 -13.34 3.37 12.21
N ARG A 251 -12.81 2.96 13.38
CA ARG A 251 -13.30 3.42 14.69
C ARG A 251 -13.10 4.92 14.86
N ARG A 252 -11.92 5.44 14.49
CA ARG A 252 -11.60 6.87 14.59
C ARG A 252 -12.50 7.72 13.69
N ALA A 253 -12.70 7.30 12.44
CA ALA A 253 -13.61 7.96 11.50
C ALA A 253 -15.04 7.99 12.07
N GLY A 254 -15.56 6.83 12.52
CA GLY A 254 -16.88 6.75 13.14
C GLY A 254 -17.02 7.62 14.40
N GLY A 255 -15.98 7.69 15.24
CA GLY A 255 -15.94 8.58 16.40
C GLY A 255 -16.03 10.06 16.00
N GLY A 256 -15.28 10.47 14.98
CA GLY A 256 -15.34 11.83 14.43
C GLY A 256 -16.71 12.20 13.85
N LEU A 257 -17.32 11.29 13.08
CA LEU A 257 -18.66 11.48 12.53
C LEU A 257 -19.73 11.61 13.63
N ARG A 258 -19.66 10.77 14.67
CA ARG A 258 -20.57 10.85 15.82
C ARG A 258 -20.41 12.16 16.59
N ALA A 259 -19.18 12.61 16.81
CA ALA A 259 -18.92 13.88 17.50
C ALA A 259 -19.41 15.09 16.70
N ARG A 260 -19.29 15.05 15.36
CA ARG A 260 -19.79 16.10 14.46
C ARG A 260 -21.32 16.10 14.34
N GLY A 261 -21.98 14.96 14.57
CA GLY A 261 -23.43 14.81 14.38
C GLY A 261 -23.87 14.84 12.91
N SER A 262 -22.93 14.76 11.96
CA SER A 262 -23.21 14.77 10.51
C SER A 262 -22.12 14.02 9.74
N ALA A 263 -22.47 13.49 8.58
CA ALA A 263 -21.54 12.88 7.63
C ALA A 263 -21.37 13.80 6.42
N PRO A 264 -20.14 14.30 6.14
CA PRO A 264 -19.89 15.06 4.91
C PRO A 264 -20.07 14.15 3.69
N ARG A 265 -20.46 14.74 2.56
CA ARG A 265 -20.37 14.05 1.27
C ARG A 265 -18.91 14.03 0.86
N LEU A 266 -18.39 12.86 0.53
CA LEU A 266 -16.99 12.70 0.10
C LEU A 266 -16.89 12.51 -1.43
N VAL A 267 -17.96 12.08 -2.07
CA VAL A 267 -18.04 11.82 -3.51
C VAL A 267 -19.41 12.28 -4.00
N GLU A 268 -19.43 12.95 -5.14
CA GLU A 268 -20.64 13.12 -5.96
C GLU A 268 -20.66 11.97 -6.97
N LEU A 269 -21.59 11.03 -6.79
CA LEU A 269 -21.79 9.86 -7.66
C LEU A 269 -22.82 10.15 -8.75
#